data_AF-A0A958DLD0-F1
#
_entry.id   AF-A0A958DLD0-F1
#
_cell.length_a   1.000
_cell.length_b   1.000
_cell.length_c   1.000
_cell.angle_alpha   90.00
_cell.angle_beta   90.00
_cell.angle_gamma   90.00
#
_symmetry.space_group_name_H-M   'P 1'
#
loop_
_entity.id
_entity.type
_entity.pdbx_description
1 polymer ?
#
loop_
_entity_poly.entity_id
_entity_poly.type
_entity_poly.pdbx_seq_one_letter_code
_entity_poly.pdbx_strand_id
1 'polypeptide(L)'
;MSTQKGIGLLLSESDREFSFTTGSTGTASSIVVRYSNKSGEKIDLVTGLINLVVEEEDKLDPDALKGWTTIDLHELQIRYDRFLDNTKQFGFSGRISWHPDINFWSDDKTPLNITASLDLAKLSGQRITGEIRGRIQAPIEGLEFLSLGACLRMYRKIENGVEIKDAKGITIVEKKLFFQVQIGKVIFEAAYDKPKKDELEQEFGIKVDKNNKLTLGDVITFFASLVDPSIDEYEFDPPWDFISRFDLGSLLNSIRLKFNSNKATKEKSFTFILQTPPGLIPAELNLLKFTSLEIKFTTKPKRKTSIFFYGDFLGFDKNKPLNWDLVDGKPLQVPGKEGALFKLVYLGLGQHIAFTQAAHVNSIGEVMGALRGTLKQNHDLVKANRGLSMGSPQKSFLGDKSPIAFSAESEWLIGLDVSLLHMLNLSLIFNDPLIYGLRIELYGAAAKNFKGFVFEILYTKISDTIGKYHGELVLPDLFRRMEFGAVTIILPGIIVDVYTNGDFGVDLGFP
;
A
#
# COMPACT_ATOMS: atom_id res chain seq x y z
N MET A 1 7.09 17.15 -36.37
CA MET A 1 7.29 16.22 -37.49
C MET A 1 8.59 16.60 -38.17
N SER A 2 9.70 15.88 -37.94
CA SER A 2 10.92 16.14 -38.71
C SER A 2 10.76 15.50 -40.09
N THR A 3 10.90 16.29 -41.15
CA THR A 3 10.92 15.80 -42.53
C THR A 3 12.17 14.95 -42.72
N GLN A 4 11.99 13.63 -42.74
CA GLN A 4 13.03 12.67 -43.08
C GLN A 4 13.26 12.73 -44.60
N LYS A 5 14.45 13.16 -45.04
CA LYS A 5 14.83 13.14 -46.46
C LYS A 5 15.52 11.81 -46.73
N GLY A 6 15.03 11.02 -47.67
CA GLY A 6 15.58 9.68 -47.90
C GLY A 6 15.05 9.01 -49.15
N ILE A 7 15.69 7.89 -49.52
CA ILE A 7 15.28 7.01 -50.61
C ILE A 7 15.14 5.61 -50.02
N GLY A 8 14.02 4.96 -50.34
CA GLY A 8 13.75 3.58 -49.95
C GLY A 8 13.33 2.74 -51.15
N LEU A 9 13.73 1.47 -51.12
CA LEU A 9 13.23 0.41 -51.98
C LEU A 9 12.34 -0.49 -51.11
N LEU A 10 11.11 -0.71 -51.53
CA LEU A 10 10.19 -1.67 -50.95
C LEU A 10 9.84 -2.69 -52.02
N LEU A 11 10.15 -3.95 -51.75
CA LEU A 11 9.74 -5.10 -52.55
C LEU A 11 8.69 -5.85 -51.73
N SER A 12 7.48 -5.93 -52.24
CA SER A 12 6.38 -6.64 -51.58
C SER A 12 5.83 -7.71 -52.51
N GLU A 13 5.76 -8.94 -52.03
CA GLU A 13 5.13 -10.05 -52.73
C GLU A 13 4.26 -10.83 -51.74
N SER A 14 2.94 -10.81 -51.96
CA SER A 14 1.95 -11.38 -51.04
C SER A 14 2.12 -10.83 -49.61
N ASP A 15 2.38 -11.70 -48.61
CA ASP A 15 2.61 -11.32 -47.21
C ASP A 15 4.06 -10.96 -46.88
N ARG A 16 4.99 -11.07 -47.86
CA ARG A 16 6.42 -10.80 -47.69
C ARG A 16 6.73 -9.37 -48.10
N GLU A 17 7.40 -8.65 -47.22
CA GLU A 17 7.91 -7.31 -47.46
C GLU A 17 9.41 -7.28 -47.17
N PHE A 18 10.20 -6.95 -48.18
CA PHE A 18 11.60 -6.59 -48.03
C PHE A 18 11.75 -5.09 -48.27
N SER A 19 12.35 -4.39 -47.31
CA SER A 19 12.63 -2.96 -47.46
C SER A 19 14.09 -2.66 -47.18
N PHE A 20 14.64 -1.81 -48.03
CA PHE A 20 15.91 -1.15 -47.84
C PHE A 20 15.64 0.35 -47.82
N THR A 21 15.90 1.01 -46.71
CA THR A 21 15.68 2.45 -46.59
C THR A 21 16.95 3.16 -46.15
N THR A 22 17.23 4.28 -46.79
CA THR A 22 18.24 5.24 -46.36
C THR A 22 17.53 6.54 -46.07
N GLY A 23 17.92 7.23 -45.00
CA GLY A 23 17.31 8.51 -44.67
C GLY A 23 18.23 9.36 -43.84
N SER A 24 18.07 10.67 -43.94
CA SER A 24 18.62 11.63 -43.00
C SER A 24 17.50 12.41 -42.34
N THR A 25 17.63 12.55 -41.03
CA THR A 25 16.91 13.55 -40.25
C THR A 25 17.85 14.73 -40.01
N GLY A 26 17.35 15.81 -39.40
CA GLY A 26 18.20 16.92 -38.96
C GLY A 26 19.26 16.52 -37.92
N THR A 27 19.28 15.27 -37.43
CA THR A 27 20.16 14.81 -36.34
C THR A 27 20.92 13.51 -36.63
N ALA A 28 20.52 12.71 -37.63
CA ALA A 28 21.16 11.44 -37.95
C ALA A 28 20.96 11.01 -39.41
N SER A 29 21.89 10.23 -39.94
CA SER A 29 21.74 9.45 -41.17
C SER A 29 21.58 7.99 -40.83
N SER A 30 20.61 7.30 -41.44
CA SER A 30 20.28 5.91 -41.15
C SER A 30 20.24 5.03 -42.40
N ILE A 31 20.59 3.76 -42.19
CA ILE A 31 20.40 2.65 -43.13
C ILE A 31 19.58 1.60 -42.38
N VAL A 32 18.46 1.19 -42.96
CA VAL A 32 17.61 0.14 -42.39
C VAL A 32 17.34 -0.90 -43.46
N VAL A 33 17.66 -2.16 -43.14
CA VAL A 33 17.25 -3.33 -43.90
C VAL A 33 16.23 -4.07 -43.06
N ARG A 34 15.03 -4.28 -43.61
CA ARG A 34 13.96 -5.02 -42.94
C ARG A 34 13.41 -6.08 -43.88
N TYR A 35 13.30 -7.28 -43.35
CA TYR A 35 12.44 -8.32 -43.88
C TYR A 35 11.28 -8.53 -42.91
N SER A 36 10.05 -8.57 -43.41
CA SER A 36 8.87 -8.89 -42.62
C SER A 36 7.93 -9.79 -43.40
N ASN A 37 7.37 -10.78 -42.71
CA ASN A 37 6.30 -11.62 -43.22
C ASN A 37 5.19 -11.69 -42.17
N LYS A 38 4.02 -11.15 -42.50
CA LYS A 38 2.87 -11.10 -41.58
C LYS A 38 2.39 -12.49 -41.17
N SER A 39 2.47 -13.45 -42.08
CA SER A 39 2.05 -14.84 -41.88
C SER A 39 3.18 -15.73 -41.33
N GLY A 40 4.39 -15.18 -41.17
CA GLY A 40 5.61 -15.96 -40.86
C GLY A 40 6.14 -16.67 -42.12
N GLU A 41 7.43 -16.53 -42.41
CA GLU A 41 8.03 -17.34 -43.46
C GLU A 41 8.31 -18.73 -42.92
N LYS A 42 7.47 -19.68 -43.33
CA LYS A 42 7.66 -21.10 -43.10
C LYS A 42 8.91 -21.57 -43.83
N ILE A 43 9.94 -21.87 -43.07
CA ILE A 43 11.13 -22.57 -43.55
C ILE A 43 11.03 -24.00 -43.05
N ASP A 44 10.85 -24.94 -43.99
CA ASP A 44 11.03 -26.36 -43.74
C ASP A 44 12.51 -26.69 -43.96
N LEU A 45 13.25 -26.80 -42.85
CA LEU A 45 14.69 -27.01 -42.89
C LEU A 45 15.07 -28.36 -43.51
N VAL A 46 14.24 -29.40 -43.32
CA VAL A 46 14.53 -30.75 -43.78
C VAL A 46 14.25 -30.88 -45.27
N THR A 47 13.08 -30.46 -45.72
CA THR A 47 12.75 -30.44 -47.15
C THR A 47 13.69 -29.51 -47.93
N GLY A 48 14.06 -28.36 -47.35
CA GLY A 48 15.00 -27.42 -47.95
C GLY A 48 16.43 -27.98 -48.08
N LEU A 49 16.94 -28.68 -47.05
CA LEU A 49 18.27 -29.31 -47.08
C LEU A 49 18.29 -30.56 -47.98
N ILE A 50 17.24 -31.38 -47.96
CA ILE A 50 17.12 -32.56 -48.84
C ILE A 50 17.12 -32.11 -50.31
N ASN A 51 16.36 -31.08 -50.66
CA ASN A 51 16.35 -30.53 -52.03
C ASN A 51 17.67 -29.87 -52.46
N LEU A 52 18.53 -29.50 -51.50
CA LEU A 52 19.85 -28.92 -51.77
C LEU A 52 20.95 -29.97 -51.97
N VAL A 53 20.71 -31.22 -51.53
CA VAL A 53 21.74 -32.28 -51.46
C VAL A 53 21.37 -33.50 -52.31
N VAL A 54 20.08 -33.74 -52.59
CA VAL A 54 19.61 -34.90 -53.34
C VAL A 54 19.28 -34.48 -54.78
N GLU A 55 20.18 -34.80 -55.71
CA GLU A 55 19.90 -34.82 -57.14
C GLU A 55 19.19 -36.14 -57.47
N GLU A 56 17.89 -36.05 -57.77
CA GLU A 56 17.00 -37.11 -58.27
C GLU A 56 16.61 -38.27 -57.31
N GLU A 57 15.33 -38.23 -56.92
CA GLU A 57 14.34 -39.30 -56.73
C GLU A 57 14.55 -40.56 -55.87
N ASP A 58 15.69 -40.85 -55.25
CA ASP A 58 15.79 -42.08 -54.43
C ASP A 58 15.81 -41.89 -52.89
N LYS A 59 14.63 -42.15 -52.29
CA LYS A 59 14.37 -42.78 -50.98
C LYS A 59 14.57 -41.99 -49.67
N LEU A 60 13.87 -40.88 -49.53
CA LEU A 60 13.31 -40.49 -48.23
C LEU A 60 11.83 -40.27 -48.41
N ASP A 61 10.98 -41.00 -47.65
CA ASP A 61 9.55 -40.71 -47.59
C ASP A 61 9.38 -39.31 -46.99
N PRO A 62 9.02 -38.29 -47.79
CA PRO A 62 8.97 -36.91 -47.31
C PRO A 62 7.84 -36.73 -46.29
N ASP A 63 6.82 -37.60 -46.31
CA ASP A 63 5.70 -37.56 -45.37
C ASP A 63 6.10 -38.04 -43.97
N ALA A 64 7.15 -38.86 -43.83
CA ALA A 64 7.64 -39.32 -42.52
C ALA A 64 8.40 -38.24 -41.71
N LEU A 65 8.78 -37.12 -42.34
CA LEU A 65 9.55 -36.03 -41.73
C LEU A 65 8.84 -34.66 -41.79
N LYS A 66 7.63 -34.59 -42.38
CA LYS A 66 6.79 -33.39 -42.39
C LYS A 66 6.46 -32.94 -40.96
N GLY A 67 6.58 -31.64 -40.69
CA GLY A 67 6.12 -30.99 -39.45
C GLY A 67 7.13 -30.89 -38.30
N TRP A 68 8.24 -31.64 -38.32
CA TRP A 68 9.18 -31.66 -37.17
C TRP A 68 10.04 -30.39 -37.04
N THR A 69 10.14 -29.56 -38.08
CA THR A 69 11.14 -28.46 -38.16
C THR A 69 10.63 -27.21 -38.88
N THR A 70 9.32 -26.91 -38.82
CA THR A 70 8.81 -25.66 -39.42
C THR A 70 9.14 -24.45 -38.54
N ILE A 71 10.08 -23.63 -39.00
CA ILE A 71 10.44 -22.36 -38.37
C ILE A 71 9.73 -21.24 -39.12
N ASP A 72 9.05 -20.37 -38.37
CA ASP A 72 8.45 -19.13 -38.88
C ASP A 72 9.34 -17.94 -38.53
N LEU A 73 9.85 -17.27 -39.56
CA LEU A 73 10.53 -15.97 -39.42
C LEU A 73 9.52 -14.85 -39.66
N HIS A 74 9.29 -13.99 -38.66
CA HIS A 74 8.27 -12.93 -38.76
C HIS A 74 8.86 -11.57 -39.14
N GLU A 75 9.90 -11.15 -38.44
CA GLU A 75 10.52 -9.85 -38.67
C GLU A 75 12.01 -9.99 -38.39
N LEU A 76 12.83 -9.54 -39.33
CA LEU A 76 14.29 -9.39 -39.18
C LEU A 76 14.64 -7.97 -39.61
N GLN A 77 15.29 -7.23 -38.72
CA GLN A 77 15.69 -5.85 -39.01
C GLN A 77 17.12 -5.63 -38.56
N ILE A 78 17.92 -5.07 -39.48
CA ILE A 78 19.23 -4.53 -39.19
C ILE A 78 19.16 -3.01 -39.40
N ARG A 79 19.62 -2.26 -38.42
CA ARG A 79 19.64 -0.79 -38.45
C ARG A 79 21.06 -0.30 -38.20
N TYR A 80 21.48 0.70 -38.95
CA TYR A 80 22.68 1.48 -38.69
C TYR A 80 22.32 2.95 -38.70
N ASP A 81 22.66 3.66 -37.63
CA ASP A 81 22.49 5.11 -37.52
C ASP A 81 23.84 5.79 -37.29
N ARG A 82 24.08 6.92 -37.95
CA ARG A 82 25.21 7.81 -37.71
C ARG A 82 24.68 9.19 -37.34
N PHE A 83 24.94 9.61 -36.11
CA PHE A 83 24.52 10.90 -35.57
C PHE A 83 25.51 12.02 -35.93
N LEU A 84 25.07 13.28 -35.81
CA LEU A 84 25.88 14.47 -36.10
C LEU A 84 27.15 14.57 -35.24
N ASP A 85 27.09 14.07 -34.01
CA ASP A 85 28.21 14.01 -33.07
C ASP A 85 29.22 12.88 -33.38
N ASN A 86 29.11 12.25 -34.55
CA ASN A 86 29.85 11.04 -34.97
C ASN A 86 29.56 9.79 -34.13
N THR A 87 28.56 9.81 -33.24
CA THR A 87 28.09 8.60 -32.59
C THR A 87 27.50 7.67 -33.65
N LYS A 88 27.81 6.37 -33.54
CA LYS A 88 27.28 5.31 -34.42
C LYS A 88 26.41 4.39 -33.60
N GLN A 89 25.26 3.98 -34.13
CA GLN A 89 24.39 2.97 -33.54
C GLN A 89 24.21 1.80 -34.50
N PHE A 90 24.33 0.59 -33.99
CA PHE A 90 23.96 -0.63 -34.69
C PHE A 90 22.79 -1.27 -33.94
N GLY A 91 21.72 -1.62 -34.65
CA GLY A 91 20.55 -2.29 -34.12
C GLY A 91 20.29 -3.60 -34.86
N PHE A 92 19.93 -4.64 -34.13
CA PHE A 92 19.46 -5.91 -34.68
C PHE A 92 18.23 -6.36 -33.90
N SER A 93 17.13 -6.60 -34.59
CA SER A 93 15.90 -7.09 -33.98
C SER A 93 15.27 -8.19 -34.81
N GLY A 94 14.63 -9.14 -34.16
CA GLY A 94 13.81 -10.10 -34.87
C GLY A 94 13.09 -11.11 -34.01
N ARG A 95 12.22 -11.89 -34.65
CA ARG A 95 11.42 -12.94 -34.02
C ARG A 95 11.42 -14.21 -34.87
N ILE A 96 11.68 -15.31 -34.19
CA ILE A 96 11.64 -16.67 -34.69
C ILE A 96 10.59 -17.42 -33.87
N SER A 97 9.65 -18.10 -34.54
CA SER A 97 8.71 -19.01 -33.90
C SER A 97 8.96 -20.41 -34.46
N TRP A 98 8.91 -21.44 -33.63
CA TRP A 98 9.03 -22.83 -34.04
C TRP A 98 7.81 -23.58 -33.53
N HIS A 99 7.12 -24.23 -34.45
CA HIS A 99 5.91 -25.01 -34.21
C HIS A 99 6.19 -26.47 -34.56
N PRO A 100 6.94 -27.21 -33.73
CA PRO A 100 7.14 -28.62 -33.98
C PRO A 100 5.79 -29.34 -33.91
N ASP A 101 5.55 -30.22 -34.88
CA ASP A 101 4.44 -31.17 -34.89
C ASP A 101 4.70 -32.33 -33.92
N ILE A 102 5.10 -31.97 -32.69
CA ILE A 102 5.32 -32.89 -31.58
C ILE A 102 4.10 -32.76 -30.68
N ASN A 103 3.16 -33.68 -30.88
CA ASN A 103 2.06 -33.90 -29.95
C ASN A 103 2.57 -34.78 -28.82
N PHE A 104 2.64 -34.22 -27.61
CA PHE A 104 3.00 -35.01 -26.44
C PHE A 104 1.89 -35.97 -26.01
N TRP A 105 0.66 -35.83 -26.54
CA TRP A 105 -0.54 -36.54 -26.09
C TRP A 105 -1.51 -36.88 -27.24
N SER A 106 -2.38 -37.86 -27.03
CA SER A 106 -3.10 -38.63 -28.06
C SER A 106 -4.26 -37.91 -28.79
N ASP A 107 -4.56 -36.66 -28.45
CA ASP A 107 -5.65 -35.88 -29.03
C ASP A 107 -5.03 -34.64 -29.71
N ASP A 108 -5.32 -34.41 -30.99
CA ASP A 108 -4.75 -33.40 -31.93
C ASP A 108 -4.95 -31.91 -31.52
N LYS A 109 -4.95 -31.59 -30.23
CA LYS A 109 -5.29 -30.27 -29.71
C LYS A 109 -4.01 -29.49 -29.37
N THR A 110 -3.60 -28.67 -30.34
CA THR A 110 -2.59 -27.59 -30.27
C THR A 110 -1.13 -28.05 -30.04
N PRO A 111 -0.21 -27.80 -30.98
CA PRO A 111 1.19 -28.21 -30.84
C PRO A 111 1.99 -27.31 -29.89
N LEU A 112 3.18 -27.79 -29.50
CA LEU A 112 4.21 -27.02 -28.81
C LEU A 112 4.58 -25.76 -29.63
N ASN A 113 4.70 -24.61 -28.98
CA ASN A 113 5.16 -23.36 -29.60
C ASN A 113 6.38 -22.82 -28.87
N ILE A 114 7.47 -22.59 -29.61
CA ILE A 114 8.69 -21.98 -29.09
C ILE A 114 8.93 -20.67 -29.83
N THR A 115 8.92 -19.55 -29.11
CA THR A 115 9.22 -18.24 -29.67
C THR A 115 10.52 -17.69 -29.08
N ALA A 116 11.42 -17.22 -29.94
CA ALA A 116 12.59 -16.44 -29.56
C ALA A 116 12.51 -15.06 -30.20
N SER A 117 12.78 -14.02 -29.42
CA SER A 117 12.88 -12.65 -29.92
C SER A 117 14.12 -11.98 -29.37
N LEU A 118 14.76 -11.17 -30.21
CA LEU A 118 15.90 -10.37 -29.83
C LEU A 118 15.68 -8.93 -30.28
N ASP A 119 16.14 -7.97 -29.50
CA ASP A 119 16.20 -6.56 -29.85
C ASP A 119 17.45 -5.98 -29.19
N LEU A 120 18.51 -5.80 -29.97
CA LEU A 120 19.83 -5.43 -29.48
C LEU A 120 20.30 -4.17 -30.18
N ALA A 121 20.90 -3.27 -29.41
CA ALA A 121 21.52 -2.05 -29.90
C ALA A 121 22.91 -1.84 -29.30
N LYS A 122 23.83 -1.27 -30.08
CA LYS A 122 25.17 -0.89 -29.65
C LYS A 122 25.50 0.52 -30.14
N LEU A 123 25.78 1.42 -29.21
CA LEU A 123 26.39 2.72 -29.52
C LEU A 123 27.92 2.63 -29.60
N SER A 124 28.51 3.50 -30.41
CA SER A 124 29.97 3.68 -30.51
C SER A 124 30.58 3.94 -29.14
N GLY A 125 31.64 3.20 -28.78
CA GLY A 125 32.31 3.32 -27.49
C GLY A 125 31.50 2.81 -26.28
N GLN A 126 30.32 2.20 -26.50
CA GLN A 126 29.48 1.64 -25.44
C GLN A 126 29.30 0.13 -25.57
N ARG A 127 28.82 -0.49 -24.48
CA ARG A 127 28.43 -1.91 -24.44
C ARG A 127 27.06 -2.10 -25.08
N ILE A 128 26.76 -3.35 -25.45
CA ILE A 128 25.46 -3.74 -26.03
C ILE A 128 24.36 -3.56 -24.98
N THR A 129 23.22 -3.03 -25.42
CA THR A 129 21.97 -2.88 -24.65
C THR A 129 20.82 -3.48 -25.43
N GLY A 130 19.70 -3.75 -24.78
CA GLY A 130 18.51 -4.33 -25.39
C GLY A 130 18.03 -5.57 -24.64
N GLU A 131 17.33 -6.45 -25.34
CA GLU A 131 16.65 -7.60 -24.75
C GLU A 131 16.79 -8.85 -25.60
N ILE A 132 16.87 -9.99 -24.92
CA ILE A 132 16.77 -11.32 -25.52
C ILE A 132 15.68 -12.06 -24.76
N ARG A 133 14.65 -12.52 -25.45
CA ARG A 133 13.50 -13.22 -24.84
C ARG A 133 13.30 -14.56 -25.52
N GLY A 134 12.99 -15.57 -24.72
CA GLY A 134 12.54 -16.88 -25.17
C GLY A 134 11.25 -17.23 -24.45
N ARG A 135 10.35 -17.91 -25.14
CA ARG A 135 9.12 -18.45 -24.56
C ARG A 135 8.83 -19.81 -25.15
N ILE A 136 8.43 -20.75 -24.30
CA ILE A 136 7.96 -22.08 -24.65
C ILE A 136 6.52 -22.17 -24.15
N GLN A 137 5.60 -22.59 -24.99
CA GLN A 137 4.18 -22.73 -24.68
C GLN A 137 3.71 -24.12 -25.10
N ALA A 138 3.11 -24.85 -24.18
CA ALA A 138 2.57 -26.17 -24.44
C ALA A 138 1.20 -26.30 -23.75
N PRO A 139 0.16 -26.76 -24.44
CA PRO A 139 -1.08 -27.14 -23.77
C PRO A 139 -0.83 -28.39 -22.91
N ILE A 140 -1.43 -28.43 -21.72
CA ILE A 140 -1.37 -29.61 -20.83
C ILE A 140 -2.79 -29.97 -20.40
N GLU A 141 -3.17 -31.22 -20.65
CA GLU A 141 -4.46 -31.77 -20.21
C GLU A 141 -4.58 -31.70 -18.68
N GLY A 142 -5.70 -31.15 -18.19
CA GLY A 142 -5.95 -30.94 -16.75
C GLY A 142 -5.34 -29.66 -16.14
N LEU A 143 -4.42 -28.97 -16.81
CA LEU A 143 -3.83 -27.69 -16.36
C LEU A 143 -4.21 -26.50 -17.25
N GLU A 144 -5.03 -26.70 -18.29
CA GLU A 144 -5.40 -25.75 -19.35
C GLU A 144 -4.20 -25.29 -20.22
N PHE A 145 -3.05 -24.89 -19.64
CA PHE A 145 -1.91 -24.31 -20.37
C PHE A 145 -0.59 -24.25 -19.55
N LEU A 146 0.58 -24.53 -20.16
CA LEU A 146 1.92 -24.24 -19.59
C LEU A 146 2.67 -23.24 -20.46
N SER A 147 3.24 -22.20 -19.85
CA SER A 147 4.14 -21.27 -20.53
C SER A 147 5.39 -20.96 -19.70
N LEU A 148 6.57 -21.23 -20.28
CA LEU A 148 7.87 -20.93 -19.70
C LEU A 148 8.50 -19.78 -20.49
N GLY A 149 8.77 -18.65 -19.83
CA GLY A 149 9.41 -17.48 -20.42
C GLY A 149 10.73 -17.16 -19.74
N ALA A 150 11.72 -16.73 -20.51
CA ALA A 150 12.95 -16.14 -20.02
C ALA A 150 13.25 -14.85 -20.80
N CYS A 151 13.72 -13.81 -20.11
CA CYS A 151 14.07 -12.52 -20.72
C CYS A 151 15.33 -11.97 -20.08
N LEU A 152 16.42 -11.88 -20.84
CA LEU A 152 17.61 -11.14 -20.46
C LEU A 152 17.48 -9.69 -20.95
N ARG A 153 17.42 -8.73 -20.03
CA ARG A 153 17.44 -7.30 -20.32
C ARG A 153 18.82 -6.72 -19.99
N MET A 154 19.35 -5.91 -20.89
CA MET A 154 20.63 -5.21 -20.78
C MET A 154 20.40 -3.72 -20.96
N TYR A 155 20.59 -2.92 -19.92
CA TYR A 155 20.30 -1.48 -19.97
C TYR A 155 21.42 -0.65 -19.35
N ARG A 156 21.50 0.62 -19.74
CA ARG A 156 22.54 1.53 -19.25
C ARG A 156 22.27 1.88 -17.81
N LYS A 157 23.32 1.91 -17.01
CA LYS A 157 23.24 2.39 -15.63
C LYS A 157 23.14 3.91 -15.62
N ILE A 158 22.05 4.44 -15.07
CA ILE A 158 21.79 5.87 -14.93
C ILE A 158 21.59 6.16 -13.44
N GLU A 159 22.35 7.11 -12.89
CA GLU A 159 22.12 7.64 -11.54
C GLU A 159 21.93 9.16 -11.66
N ASN A 160 20.86 9.70 -11.06
CA ASN A 160 20.52 11.13 -11.12
C ASN A 160 20.50 11.73 -12.54
N GLY A 161 20.07 10.94 -13.53
CA GLY A 161 20.01 11.37 -14.93
C GLY A 161 21.35 11.35 -15.68
N VAL A 162 22.43 10.87 -15.05
CA VAL A 162 23.77 10.78 -15.66
C VAL A 162 24.15 9.31 -15.90
N GLU A 163 24.64 9.00 -17.10
CA GLU A 163 25.18 7.67 -17.41
C GLU A 163 26.46 7.40 -16.61
N ILE A 164 26.50 6.28 -15.90
CA ILE A 164 27.67 5.88 -15.13
C ILE A 164 28.67 5.16 -16.03
N LYS A 165 29.94 5.54 -15.94
CA LYS A 165 31.04 5.01 -16.76
C LYS A 165 32.08 4.27 -15.91
N ASP A 166 32.71 3.25 -16.49
CA ASP A 166 33.84 2.55 -15.86
C ASP A 166 35.14 3.36 -15.94
N ALA A 167 36.22 2.85 -15.33
CA ALA A 167 37.52 3.53 -15.28
C ALA A 167 38.15 3.81 -16.67
N LYS A 168 37.61 3.21 -17.74
CA LYS A 168 38.03 3.44 -19.13
C LYS A 168 37.10 4.40 -19.87
N GLY A 169 36.15 5.02 -19.17
CA GLY A 169 35.18 5.96 -19.75
C GLY A 169 34.03 5.29 -20.50
N ILE A 170 33.84 3.98 -20.36
CA ILE A 170 32.79 3.22 -21.06
C ILE A 170 31.55 3.11 -20.18
N THR A 171 30.36 3.41 -20.73
CA THR A 171 29.08 3.31 -19.99
C THR A 171 28.88 1.89 -19.44
N ILE A 172 28.55 1.81 -18.14
CA ILE A 172 28.24 0.58 -17.44
C ILE A 172 26.85 0.10 -17.87
N VAL A 173 26.74 -1.19 -18.16
CA VAL A 173 25.48 -1.86 -18.52
C VAL A 173 25.14 -2.86 -17.44
N GLU A 174 23.93 -2.75 -16.90
CA GLU A 174 23.34 -3.71 -15.97
C GLU A 174 22.59 -4.79 -16.75
N LYS A 175 22.54 -5.99 -16.16
CA LYS A 175 21.91 -7.16 -16.77
C LYS A 175 20.94 -7.76 -15.77
N LYS A 176 19.68 -7.88 -16.18
CA LYS A 176 18.62 -8.47 -15.35
C LYS A 176 17.96 -9.60 -16.12
N LEU A 177 17.86 -10.78 -15.49
CA LEU A 177 17.30 -11.98 -16.09
C LEU A 177 15.95 -12.26 -15.45
N PHE A 178 14.89 -12.19 -16.25
CA PHE A 178 13.53 -12.49 -15.83
C PHE A 178 13.15 -13.89 -16.26
N PHE A 179 12.48 -14.62 -15.38
CA PHE A 179 11.84 -15.89 -15.64
C PHE A 179 10.35 -15.76 -15.37
N GLN A 180 9.54 -16.44 -16.16
CA GLN A 180 8.11 -16.53 -15.96
C GLN A 180 7.70 -17.98 -16.18
N VAL A 181 6.94 -18.54 -15.26
CA VAL A 181 6.33 -19.87 -15.38
C VAL A 181 4.84 -19.70 -15.16
N GLN A 182 4.05 -19.95 -16.18
CA GLN A 182 2.60 -19.96 -16.10
C GLN A 182 2.10 -21.39 -16.18
N ILE A 183 1.26 -21.79 -15.21
CA ILE A 183 0.59 -23.09 -15.16
C ILE A 183 -0.90 -22.80 -14.95
N GLY A 184 -1.71 -23.04 -15.98
CA GLY A 184 -3.12 -22.64 -16.04
C GLY A 184 -3.29 -21.14 -15.80
N LYS A 185 -4.02 -20.79 -14.74
CA LYS A 185 -4.26 -19.41 -14.30
C LYS A 185 -3.18 -18.86 -13.38
N VAL A 186 -2.24 -19.69 -12.94
CA VAL A 186 -1.19 -19.31 -11.99
C VAL A 186 0.05 -18.85 -12.73
N ILE A 187 0.62 -17.71 -12.35
CA ILE A 187 1.87 -17.20 -12.94
C ILE A 187 2.88 -16.97 -11.83
N PHE A 188 4.02 -17.64 -11.93
CA PHE A 188 5.22 -17.39 -11.15
C PHE A 188 6.15 -16.50 -11.97
N GLU A 189 6.62 -15.43 -11.37
CA GLU A 189 7.60 -14.52 -11.97
C GLU A 189 8.84 -14.56 -11.09
N ALA A 190 10.03 -14.57 -11.69
CA ALA A 190 11.28 -14.38 -10.98
C ALA A 190 12.16 -13.39 -11.72
N ALA A 191 12.87 -12.53 -11.01
CA ALA A 191 13.87 -11.63 -11.57
C ALA A 191 15.18 -11.84 -10.84
N TYR A 192 16.23 -12.12 -11.60
CA TYR A 192 17.59 -12.28 -11.11
C TYR A 192 18.41 -11.05 -11.49
N ASP A 193 19.07 -10.47 -10.49
CA ASP A 193 19.96 -9.33 -10.64
C ASP A 193 21.27 -9.58 -9.88
N LYS A 194 22.36 -9.02 -10.40
CA LYS A 194 23.68 -9.08 -9.80
C LYS A 194 24.27 -7.66 -9.70
N PRO A 195 23.78 -6.83 -8.76
CA PRO A 195 24.09 -5.40 -8.71
C PRO A 195 25.58 -5.11 -8.48
N LYS A 196 26.29 -6.01 -7.78
CA LYS A 196 27.74 -5.97 -7.59
C LYS A 196 28.35 -7.37 -7.70
N LYS A 197 29.68 -7.45 -7.85
CA LYS A 197 30.42 -8.74 -8.00
C LYS A 197 30.05 -9.77 -6.92
N ASP A 198 29.78 -9.30 -5.72
CA ASP A 198 29.51 -10.11 -4.52
C ASP A 198 28.06 -10.01 -4.01
N GLU A 199 27.19 -9.25 -4.67
CA GLU A 199 25.78 -9.10 -4.30
C GLU A 199 24.90 -9.85 -5.31
N LEU A 200 23.90 -10.55 -4.80
CA LEU A 200 22.91 -11.28 -5.56
C LEU A 200 21.54 -10.88 -5.06
N GLU A 201 20.66 -10.50 -5.99
CA GLU A 201 19.27 -10.13 -5.72
C GLU A 201 18.37 -11.00 -6.58
N GLN A 202 17.37 -11.62 -5.96
CA GLN A 202 16.35 -12.44 -6.61
C GLN A 202 14.98 -11.97 -6.13
N GLU A 203 14.13 -11.57 -7.06
CA GLU A 203 12.75 -11.22 -6.78
C GLU A 203 11.84 -12.32 -7.33
N PHE A 204 10.75 -12.65 -6.63
CA PHE A 204 9.76 -13.62 -7.04
C PHE A 204 8.36 -13.00 -6.87
N GLY A 205 7.48 -13.21 -7.83
CA GLY A 205 6.06 -12.85 -7.76
C GLY A 205 5.20 -14.08 -8.00
N ILE A 206 4.02 -14.11 -7.37
CA ILE A 206 3.05 -15.19 -7.57
C ILE A 206 1.70 -14.53 -7.90
N LYS A 207 1.04 -15.01 -8.95
CA LYS A 207 -0.35 -14.66 -9.31
C LYS A 207 -1.18 -15.94 -9.19
N VAL A 208 -2.16 -16.00 -8.29
CA VAL A 208 -3.03 -17.18 -8.06
C VAL A 208 -4.50 -16.76 -8.10
N ASP A 209 -5.40 -17.72 -8.32
CA ASP A 209 -6.86 -17.57 -8.21
C ASP A 209 -7.32 -17.22 -6.78
N LYS A 210 -8.41 -16.46 -6.67
CA LYS A 210 -8.90 -15.75 -5.46
C LYS A 210 -9.53 -16.64 -4.39
N ASN A 211 -9.58 -17.96 -4.58
CA ASN A 211 -10.40 -18.86 -3.76
C ASN A 211 -9.65 -19.52 -2.59
N ASN A 212 -8.37 -19.19 -2.36
CA ASN A 212 -7.60 -19.75 -1.25
C ASN A 212 -7.46 -18.73 -0.11
N LYS A 213 -7.79 -19.14 1.12
CA LYS A 213 -7.72 -18.30 2.34
C LYS A 213 -6.30 -18.30 2.89
N LEU A 214 -5.42 -17.46 2.35
CA LEU A 214 -4.11 -17.18 2.95
C LEU A 214 -4.21 -15.83 3.67
N THR A 215 -3.95 -15.79 4.96
CA THR A 215 -3.95 -14.54 5.73
C THR A 215 -2.55 -13.97 5.87
N LEU A 216 -2.47 -12.68 6.15
CA LEU A 216 -1.19 -12.04 6.47
C LEU A 216 -0.62 -12.56 7.81
N GLY A 217 -1.47 -12.99 8.75
CA GLY A 217 -1.05 -13.66 9.99
C GLY A 217 -0.26 -14.94 9.72
N ASP A 218 -0.69 -15.76 8.75
CA ASP A 218 0.03 -16.98 8.35
C ASP A 218 1.43 -16.68 7.83
N VAL A 219 1.56 -15.63 7.01
CA VAL A 219 2.84 -15.17 6.47
C VAL A 219 3.75 -14.66 7.59
N ILE A 220 3.22 -13.87 8.52
CA ILE A 220 3.98 -13.29 9.63
C ILE A 220 4.47 -14.40 10.57
N THR A 221 3.61 -15.38 10.87
CA THR A 221 3.95 -16.57 11.65
C THR A 221 5.11 -17.33 11.00
N PHE A 222 5.05 -17.57 9.69
CA PHE A 222 6.17 -18.19 8.96
C PHE A 222 7.48 -17.41 9.11
N PHE A 223 7.45 -16.09 9.02
CA PHE A 223 8.66 -15.27 9.13
C PHE A 223 9.20 -15.17 10.57
N ALA A 224 8.32 -15.22 11.58
CA ALA A 224 8.71 -15.29 12.99
C ALA A 224 9.36 -16.64 13.32
N SER A 225 8.80 -17.75 12.81
CA SER A 225 9.32 -19.10 13.06
C SER A 225 10.70 -19.38 12.45
N LEU A 226 11.12 -18.59 11.45
CA LEU A 226 12.51 -18.62 10.94
C LEU A 226 13.56 -18.18 11.97
N VAL A 227 13.16 -17.36 12.95
CA VAL A 227 14.00 -16.88 14.05
C VAL A 227 13.81 -17.77 15.28
N ASP A 228 12.57 -18.00 15.69
CA ASP A 228 12.20 -18.87 16.80
C ASP A 228 11.20 -19.96 16.36
N PRO A 229 11.66 -21.20 16.11
CA PRO A 229 10.81 -22.30 15.66
C PRO A 229 9.70 -22.72 16.62
N SER A 230 9.67 -22.22 17.85
CA SER A 230 8.58 -22.49 18.81
C SER A 230 7.35 -21.61 18.60
N ILE A 231 7.43 -20.60 17.73
CA ILE A 231 6.31 -19.74 17.37
C ILE A 231 5.46 -20.45 16.30
N ASP A 232 4.41 -21.12 16.76
CA ASP A 232 3.45 -21.82 15.89
C ASP A 232 2.31 -20.91 15.39
N GLU A 233 2.03 -19.82 16.11
CA GLU A 233 1.04 -18.81 15.75
C GLU A 233 1.51 -17.44 16.24
N TYR A 234 1.54 -16.45 15.35
CA TYR A 234 1.91 -15.08 15.67
C TYR A 234 0.70 -14.14 15.61
N GLU A 235 0.26 -13.70 16.78
CA GLU A 235 -0.80 -12.69 16.91
C GLU A 235 -0.21 -11.37 17.40
N PHE A 236 -0.62 -10.27 16.77
CA PHE A 236 -0.25 -8.96 17.28
C PHE A 236 -1.11 -8.59 18.48
N ASP A 237 -0.50 -7.98 19.48
CA ASP A 237 -1.26 -7.33 20.54
C ASP A 237 -2.15 -6.21 19.98
N PRO A 238 -3.35 -6.01 20.56
CA PRO A 238 -4.20 -4.88 20.22
C PRO A 238 -3.43 -3.55 20.24
N PRO A 239 -3.68 -2.67 19.26
CA PRO A 239 -4.69 -2.69 18.22
C PRO A 239 -4.10 -3.15 16.88
N TRP A 240 -2.95 -3.82 16.88
CA TRP A 240 -2.30 -4.27 15.65
C TRP A 240 -2.84 -5.64 15.21
N ASP A 241 -3.71 -6.24 16.02
CA ASP A 241 -4.37 -7.53 15.83
C ASP A 241 -5.21 -7.61 14.54
N PHE A 242 -5.69 -6.48 14.01
CA PHE A 242 -6.38 -6.46 12.71
C PHE A 242 -5.47 -6.85 11.53
N ILE A 243 -4.14 -6.67 11.64
CA ILE A 243 -3.18 -6.96 10.57
C ILE A 243 -3.16 -8.45 10.28
N SER A 244 -3.19 -9.30 11.32
CA SER A 244 -3.16 -10.75 11.16
C SER A 244 -4.38 -11.30 10.42
N ARG A 245 -5.51 -10.58 10.46
CA ARG A 245 -6.79 -11.00 9.86
C ARG A 245 -6.90 -10.68 8.38
N PHE A 246 -5.91 -10.03 7.80
CA PHE A 246 -5.98 -9.53 6.43
C PHE A 246 -5.89 -10.68 5.42
N ASP A 247 -6.96 -10.89 4.64
CA ASP A 247 -7.02 -11.92 3.61
C ASP A 247 -6.24 -11.49 2.35
N LEU A 248 -5.19 -12.26 2.03
CA LEU A 248 -4.32 -12.01 0.89
C LEU A 248 -4.90 -12.52 -0.43
N GLY A 249 -5.97 -13.32 -0.41
CA GLY A 249 -6.57 -13.91 -1.61
C GLY A 249 -6.96 -12.90 -2.69
N SER A 250 -7.37 -11.68 -2.29
CA SER A 250 -7.69 -10.60 -3.23
C SER A 250 -6.47 -9.78 -3.69
N LEU A 251 -5.33 -9.90 -3.01
CA LEU A 251 -4.12 -9.09 -3.20
C LEU A 251 -2.91 -9.86 -3.70
N LEU A 252 -3.09 -11.11 -4.10
CA LEU A 252 -2.01 -11.99 -4.55
C LEU A 252 -1.13 -11.33 -5.63
N ASN A 253 -1.73 -10.58 -6.55
CA ASN A 253 -1.00 -9.87 -7.62
C ASN A 253 -0.01 -8.80 -7.12
N SER A 254 -0.18 -8.33 -5.89
CA SER A 254 0.64 -7.32 -5.24
C SER A 254 1.74 -7.91 -4.35
N ILE A 255 1.82 -9.24 -4.24
CA ILE A 255 2.85 -9.91 -3.45
C ILE A 255 4.15 -10.00 -4.27
N ARG A 256 5.27 -9.65 -3.63
CA ARG A 256 6.63 -9.87 -4.10
C ARG A 256 7.47 -10.47 -2.98
N LEU A 257 8.38 -11.36 -3.32
CA LEU A 257 9.37 -11.95 -2.42
C LEU A 257 10.75 -11.57 -2.94
N LYS A 258 11.61 -10.97 -2.12
CA LYS A 258 12.95 -10.56 -2.50
C LYS A 258 13.98 -11.24 -1.62
N PHE A 259 14.80 -12.09 -2.22
CA PHE A 259 15.97 -12.69 -1.61
C PHE A 259 17.23 -11.90 -2.01
N ASN A 260 18.00 -11.43 -1.03
CA ASN A 260 19.32 -10.87 -1.27
C ASN A 260 20.39 -11.68 -0.54
N SER A 261 21.53 -11.87 -1.19
CA SER A 261 22.71 -12.49 -0.60
C SER A 261 23.93 -11.64 -0.91
N ASN A 262 24.71 -11.32 0.11
CA ASN A 262 26.01 -10.67 -0.04
C ASN A 262 27.12 -11.66 0.35
N LYS A 263 27.99 -12.01 -0.59
CA LYS A 263 29.07 -12.99 -0.39
C LYS A 263 30.19 -12.46 0.51
N ALA A 264 30.47 -11.15 0.47
CA ALA A 264 31.51 -10.53 1.26
C ALA A 264 31.13 -10.49 2.75
N THR A 265 29.90 -10.08 3.06
CA THR A 265 29.40 -10.05 4.46
C THR A 265 28.86 -11.41 4.92
N LYS A 266 28.63 -12.35 3.99
CA LYS A 266 27.87 -13.60 4.19
C LYS A 266 26.47 -13.36 4.76
N GLU A 267 25.92 -12.18 4.53
CA GLU A 267 24.56 -11.82 4.95
C GLU A 267 23.56 -12.32 3.90
N LYS A 268 22.46 -12.90 4.38
CA LYS A 268 21.31 -13.25 3.56
C LYS A 268 20.09 -12.54 4.12
N SER A 269 19.25 -12.02 3.22
CA SER A 269 17.97 -11.44 3.57
C SER A 269 16.87 -12.01 2.70
N PHE A 270 15.70 -12.20 3.29
CA PHE A 270 14.49 -12.59 2.59
C PHE A 270 13.40 -11.60 2.97
N THR A 271 12.73 -11.02 1.97
CA THR A 271 11.80 -9.92 2.17
C THR A 271 10.49 -10.25 1.49
N PHE A 272 9.41 -10.35 2.25
CA PHE A 272 8.06 -10.33 1.70
C PHE A 272 7.62 -8.87 1.56
N ILE A 273 7.03 -8.52 0.42
CA ILE A 273 6.56 -7.18 0.10
C ILE A 273 5.13 -7.31 -0.39
N LEU A 274 4.23 -6.55 0.22
CA LEU A 274 2.84 -6.43 -0.19
C LEU A 274 2.56 -4.96 -0.52
N GLN A 275 2.23 -4.69 -1.78
CA GLN A 275 1.74 -3.37 -2.20
C GLN A 275 0.22 -3.30 -2.06
N THR A 276 -0.29 -2.48 -1.16
CA THR A 276 -1.74 -2.38 -0.98
C THR A 276 -2.35 -1.51 -2.08
N PRO A 277 -3.31 -2.01 -2.90
CA PRO A 277 -4.10 -1.12 -3.74
C PRO A 277 -4.83 -0.06 -2.88
N PRO A 278 -5.08 1.15 -3.42
CA PRO A 278 -5.82 2.19 -2.72
C PRO A 278 -7.19 1.69 -2.27
N GLY A 279 -7.56 1.86 -0.99
CA GLY A 279 -8.93 1.61 -0.49
C GLY A 279 -9.16 0.32 0.31
N LEU A 280 -8.11 -0.41 0.70
CA LEU A 280 -8.24 -1.63 1.53
C LEU A 280 -8.44 -1.38 3.03
N ILE A 281 -8.31 -0.13 3.45
CA ILE A 281 -8.54 0.27 4.83
C ILE A 281 -9.98 0.81 4.86
N PRO A 282 -10.81 0.38 5.83
CA PRO A 282 -12.16 0.90 5.96
C PRO A 282 -12.13 2.43 5.91
N ALA A 283 -13.01 3.04 5.12
CA ALA A 283 -13.03 4.49 4.90
C ALA A 283 -13.21 5.27 6.22
N GLU A 284 -13.72 4.60 7.26
CA GLU A 284 -13.88 5.12 8.62
C GLU A 284 -12.55 5.33 9.37
N LEU A 285 -11.42 4.77 8.88
CA LEU A 285 -10.07 4.86 9.46
C LEU A 285 -9.14 5.78 8.64
N ASN A 286 -9.62 6.96 8.25
CA ASN A 286 -8.89 7.95 7.44
C ASN A 286 -7.59 8.52 8.09
N LEU A 287 -7.19 7.97 9.24
CA LEU A 287 -6.05 8.33 10.09
C LEU A 287 -4.83 7.40 9.89
N LEU A 288 -5.03 6.24 9.25
CA LEU A 288 -3.99 5.28 8.91
C LEU A 288 -4.11 4.98 7.41
N LYS A 289 -3.18 5.47 6.59
CA LYS A 289 -3.13 5.17 5.15
C LYS A 289 -1.91 4.31 4.85
N PHE A 290 -2.08 3.00 4.75
CA PHE A 290 -1.04 2.08 4.30
C PHE A 290 -0.81 2.21 2.79
N THR A 291 0.46 2.21 2.39
CA THR A 291 0.90 2.15 0.99
C THR A 291 1.60 0.84 0.68
N SER A 292 2.43 0.35 1.59
CA SER A 292 3.07 -0.96 1.47
C SER A 292 3.43 -1.55 2.83
N LEU A 293 3.53 -2.87 2.84
CA LEU A 293 4.02 -3.67 3.96
C LEU A 293 5.25 -4.45 3.51
N GLU A 294 6.29 -4.47 4.34
CA GLU A 294 7.45 -5.34 4.13
C GLU A 294 7.74 -6.16 5.39
N ILE A 295 8.03 -7.44 5.22
CA ILE A 295 8.53 -8.33 6.29
C ILE A 295 9.90 -8.81 5.85
N LYS A 296 10.94 -8.46 6.61
CA LYS A 296 12.33 -8.73 6.28
C LYS A 296 12.98 -9.63 7.31
N PHE A 297 13.41 -10.80 6.88
CA PHE A 297 14.30 -11.69 7.62
C PHE A 297 15.76 -11.43 7.23
N THR A 298 16.66 -11.39 8.20
CA THR A 298 18.12 -11.28 8.00
C THR A 298 18.87 -12.31 8.84
N THR A 299 19.96 -12.87 8.31
CA THR A 299 20.75 -13.90 9.02
C THR A 299 21.89 -13.36 9.88
N LYS A 300 22.25 -12.07 9.76
CA LYS A 300 23.37 -11.44 10.46
C LYS A 300 23.01 -10.02 10.93
N PRO A 301 23.60 -9.53 12.05
CA PRO A 301 24.58 -10.20 12.92
C PRO A 301 23.98 -11.35 13.76
N LYS A 302 22.66 -11.35 13.98
CA LYS A 302 21.87 -12.50 14.46
C LYS A 302 20.68 -12.69 13.53
N ARG A 303 20.02 -13.86 13.62
CA ARG A 303 18.72 -14.05 12.94
C ARG A 303 17.75 -13.02 13.49
N LYS A 304 17.13 -12.27 12.59
CA LYS A 304 16.25 -11.16 12.93
C LYS A 304 15.13 -11.12 11.92
N THR A 305 13.90 -10.89 12.38
CA THR A 305 12.77 -10.61 11.50
C THR A 305 12.18 -9.27 11.88
N SER A 306 12.08 -8.35 10.93
CA SER A 306 11.53 -7.02 11.15
C SER A 306 10.39 -6.76 10.18
N ILE A 307 9.34 -6.13 10.67
CA ILE A 307 8.20 -5.69 9.88
C ILE A 307 8.28 -4.18 9.66
N PHE A 308 7.89 -3.71 8.47
CA PHE A 308 7.90 -2.31 8.07
C PHE A 308 6.57 -1.93 7.43
N PHE A 309 5.93 -0.90 7.97
CA PHE A 309 4.73 -0.31 7.40
C PHE A 309 5.06 1.06 6.82
N TYR A 310 4.74 1.23 5.54
CA TYR A 310 4.86 2.48 4.83
C TYR A 310 3.47 3.08 4.66
N GLY A 311 3.36 4.39 4.85
CA GLY A 311 2.07 5.04 4.84
C GLY A 311 2.04 6.40 5.50
N ASP A 312 0.87 7.03 5.46
CA ASP A 312 0.58 8.24 6.24
C ASP A 312 -0.12 7.83 7.54
N PHE A 313 0.59 7.94 8.65
CA PHE A 313 0.11 7.57 9.97
C PHE A 313 0.02 8.83 10.84
N LEU A 314 -1.19 9.14 11.30
CA LEU A 314 -1.39 10.29 12.18
C LEU A 314 -0.53 10.15 13.46
N GLY A 315 0.26 11.17 13.78
CA GLY A 315 1.13 11.20 14.95
C GLY A 315 2.55 10.68 14.72
N PHE A 316 2.84 10.10 13.56
CA PHE A 316 4.17 9.63 13.20
C PHE A 316 4.81 10.43 12.07
N ASP A 317 6.13 10.26 11.91
CA ASP A 317 6.88 10.86 10.82
C ASP A 317 6.47 10.23 9.48
N LYS A 318 5.87 11.01 8.59
CA LYS A 318 5.40 10.57 7.27
C LYS A 318 6.54 10.06 6.37
N ASN A 319 7.79 10.44 6.67
CA ASN A 319 8.95 10.08 5.87
C ASN A 319 9.69 8.85 6.40
N LYS A 320 9.22 8.23 7.50
CA LYS A 320 9.85 7.05 8.09
C LYS A 320 8.85 5.90 8.22
N PRO A 321 9.21 4.68 7.79
CA PRO A 321 8.36 3.53 8.00
C PRO A 321 8.26 3.20 9.49
N LEU A 322 7.06 2.84 9.92
CA LEU A 322 6.85 2.21 11.24
C LEU A 322 7.46 0.83 11.19
N ASN A 323 8.34 0.50 12.13
CA ASN A 323 9.03 -0.79 12.12
C ASN A 323 9.33 -1.30 13.52
N TRP A 324 9.32 -2.62 13.66
CA TRP A 324 9.73 -3.33 14.87
C TRP A 324 10.22 -4.74 14.53
N ASP A 325 10.89 -5.37 15.49
CA ASP A 325 11.27 -6.77 15.43
C ASP A 325 10.09 -7.65 15.84
N LEU A 326 9.80 -8.71 15.10
CA LEU A 326 8.65 -9.58 15.37
C LEU A 326 8.87 -10.46 16.61
N VAL A 327 10.09 -10.89 16.90
CA VAL A 327 10.38 -11.85 18.00
C VAL A 327 10.86 -11.13 19.25
N ASP A 328 11.87 -10.28 19.12
CA ASP A 328 12.52 -9.61 20.26
C ASP A 328 12.00 -8.18 20.48
N GLY A 329 11.17 -7.68 19.56
CA GLY A 329 10.70 -6.30 19.55
C GLY A 329 9.30 -6.15 20.14
N LYS A 330 9.04 -4.99 20.73
CA LYS A 330 7.66 -4.58 21.06
C LYS A 330 7.10 -3.79 19.87
N PRO A 331 5.86 -4.06 19.44
CA PRO A 331 5.19 -3.22 18.46
C PRO A 331 5.23 -1.75 18.89
N LEU A 332 5.36 -0.84 17.93
CA LEU A 332 5.43 0.58 18.24
C LEU A 332 4.18 1.00 19.01
N GLN A 333 4.40 1.68 20.14
CA GLN A 333 3.35 2.39 20.84
C GLN A 333 2.87 3.49 19.91
N VAL A 334 1.62 3.39 19.46
CA VAL A 334 0.98 4.45 18.69
C VAL A 334 0.94 5.69 19.59
N PRO A 335 1.42 6.87 19.15
CA PRO A 335 1.33 8.11 19.90
C PRO A 335 -0.08 8.28 20.44
N GLY A 336 -0.19 8.36 21.77
CA GLY A 336 -1.48 8.35 22.48
C GLY A 336 -1.83 7.01 23.15
N LYS A 337 -1.11 5.92 22.94
CA LYS A 337 -1.37 4.65 23.65
C LYS A 337 -0.73 4.54 25.02
N GLU A 338 -1.25 5.32 25.93
CA GLU A 338 -1.61 4.76 27.23
C GLU A 338 -3.13 4.52 27.34
N GLY A 339 -3.89 4.61 26.23
CA GLY A 339 -5.31 4.24 26.21
C GLY A 339 -5.86 3.90 24.83
N ALA A 340 -7.11 3.48 24.81
CA ALA A 340 -7.87 3.14 23.61
C ALA A 340 -8.01 4.33 22.64
N LEU A 341 -7.95 4.07 21.32
CA LEU A 341 -8.17 5.06 20.24
C LEU A 341 -9.56 5.72 20.33
N PHE A 342 -10.53 4.99 20.88
CA PHE A 342 -11.82 5.47 21.31
C PHE A 342 -12.02 5.01 22.75
N LYS A 343 -12.25 5.96 23.65
CA LYS A 343 -12.53 5.69 25.06
C LYS A 343 -13.86 6.31 25.40
N LEU A 344 -14.87 5.46 25.62
CA LEU A 344 -16.11 5.88 26.25
C LEU A 344 -15.86 6.14 27.73
N VAL A 345 -15.95 7.41 28.15
CA VAL A 345 -15.75 7.82 29.55
C VAL A 345 -17.07 7.77 30.31
N TYR A 346 -18.17 8.16 29.66
CA TYR A 346 -19.51 8.13 30.23
C TYR A 346 -20.57 7.98 29.14
N LEU A 347 -21.59 7.16 29.42
CA LEU A 347 -22.86 7.13 28.71
C LEU A 347 -23.98 7.04 29.74
N GLY A 348 -24.90 8.01 29.71
CA GLY A 348 -26.10 8.03 30.54
C GLY A 348 -27.31 8.25 29.65
N LEU A 349 -28.33 7.41 29.83
CA LEU A 349 -29.60 7.49 29.12
C LEU A 349 -30.71 7.30 30.13
N GLY A 350 -31.71 8.17 30.11
CA GLY A 350 -32.85 8.07 31.01
C GLY A 350 -34.04 8.87 30.52
N GLN A 351 -35.24 8.38 30.84
CA GLN A 351 -36.49 9.06 30.58
C GLN A 351 -37.04 9.60 31.91
N HIS A 352 -37.61 10.81 31.92
CA HIS A 352 -38.13 11.45 33.14
C HIS A 352 -37.09 11.62 34.24
N ILE A 353 -35.86 11.95 33.84
CA ILE A 353 -34.75 12.24 34.75
C ILE A 353 -34.33 13.70 34.55
N ALA A 354 -34.30 14.48 35.63
CA ALA A 354 -33.85 15.87 35.67
C ALA A 354 -32.50 15.99 36.38
N PHE A 355 -31.64 16.89 35.89
CA PHE A 355 -30.48 17.37 36.64
C PHE A 355 -30.92 18.43 37.67
N THR A 356 -30.73 18.15 38.94
CA THR A 356 -31.37 18.89 40.05
C THR A 356 -30.81 20.30 40.25
N GLN A 357 -29.59 20.57 39.76
CA GLN A 357 -28.91 21.86 39.91
C GLN A 357 -28.68 22.57 38.57
N ALA A 358 -29.54 22.33 37.58
CA ALA A 358 -29.36 22.81 36.21
C ALA A 358 -29.11 24.33 36.10
N ALA A 359 -29.78 25.13 36.92
CA ALA A 359 -29.66 26.59 36.92
C ALA A 359 -28.30 27.11 37.43
N HIS A 360 -27.51 26.28 38.13
CA HIS A 360 -26.24 26.68 38.76
C HIS A 360 -25.01 26.18 38.02
N VAL A 361 -25.21 25.49 36.91
CA VAL A 361 -24.14 24.98 36.07
C VAL A 361 -23.54 26.11 35.25
N ASN A 362 -22.22 26.19 35.25
CA ASN A 362 -21.48 27.16 34.44
C ASN A 362 -20.78 26.52 33.24
N SER A 363 -20.54 25.20 33.25
CA SER A 363 -20.02 24.48 32.09
C SER A 363 -20.50 23.04 31.97
N ILE A 364 -20.42 22.47 30.78
CA ILE A 364 -20.65 21.04 30.53
C ILE A 364 -19.61 20.20 31.28
N GLY A 365 -18.39 20.72 31.43
CA GLY A 365 -17.35 20.10 32.24
C GLY A 365 -17.82 19.83 33.67
N GLU A 366 -18.53 20.77 34.29
CA GLU A 366 -19.14 20.62 35.62
C GLU A 366 -20.25 19.56 35.62
N VAL A 367 -21.18 19.61 34.66
CA VAL A 367 -22.29 18.63 34.56
C VAL A 367 -21.76 17.21 34.43
N MET A 368 -20.90 16.98 33.45
CA MET A 368 -20.33 15.66 33.18
C MET A 368 -19.39 15.24 34.31
N GLY A 369 -18.72 16.18 34.97
CA GLY A 369 -17.98 15.96 36.22
C GLY A 369 -18.87 15.39 37.32
N ALA A 370 -20.02 16.02 37.59
CA ALA A 370 -20.98 15.59 38.60
C ALA A 370 -21.58 14.20 38.29
N LEU A 371 -21.98 13.97 37.04
CA LEU A 371 -22.52 12.69 36.59
C LEU A 371 -21.50 11.54 36.73
N ARG A 372 -20.25 11.75 36.28
CA ARG A 372 -19.16 10.77 36.43
C ARG A 372 -18.79 10.56 37.90
N GLY A 373 -18.73 11.63 38.69
CA GLY A 373 -18.42 11.59 40.12
C GLY A 373 -19.39 10.71 40.88
N THR A 374 -20.68 10.82 40.57
CA THR A 374 -21.75 10.01 41.20
C THR A 374 -21.56 8.51 40.93
N LEU A 375 -21.25 8.12 39.69
CA LEU A 375 -20.98 6.71 39.37
C LEU A 375 -19.74 6.17 40.07
N LYS A 376 -18.67 6.98 40.17
CA LYS A 376 -17.44 6.60 40.88
C LYS A 376 -17.68 6.42 42.37
N GLN A 377 -18.37 7.38 43.01
CA GLN A 377 -18.63 7.35 44.46
C GLN A 377 -19.55 6.20 44.86
N ASN A 378 -20.53 5.86 44.03
CA ASN A 378 -21.52 4.83 44.33
C ASN A 378 -21.21 3.48 43.67
N HIS A 379 -19.99 3.28 43.16
CA HIS A 379 -19.60 2.09 42.41
C HIS A 379 -19.89 0.77 43.17
N ASP A 380 -19.66 0.75 44.49
CA ASP A 380 -19.91 -0.44 45.31
C ASP A 380 -21.40 -0.67 45.59
N LEU A 381 -22.19 0.40 45.70
CA LEU A 381 -23.66 0.33 45.78
C LEU A 381 -24.27 -0.21 44.47
N VAL A 382 -23.76 0.27 43.32
CA VAL A 382 -24.15 -0.21 41.99
C VAL A 382 -23.81 -1.69 41.82
N LYS A 383 -22.67 -2.15 42.34
CA LYS A 383 -22.28 -3.57 42.33
C LYS A 383 -23.16 -4.42 43.25
N ALA A 384 -23.47 -3.93 44.45
CA ALA A 384 -24.27 -4.66 45.43
C ALA A 384 -25.75 -4.78 45.00
N ASN A 385 -26.30 -3.77 44.32
CA ASN A 385 -27.72 -3.69 43.97
C ASN A 385 -28.04 -4.11 42.52
N ARG A 386 -27.14 -4.87 41.86
CA ARG A 386 -27.33 -5.37 40.48
C ARG A 386 -28.62 -6.16 40.23
N GLY A 387 -29.26 -6.68 41.29
CA GLY A 387 -30.49 -7.47 41.23
C GLY A 387 -31.80 -6.68 41.19
N LEU A 388 -31.78 -5.34 41.21
CA LEU A 388 -32.98 -4.46 41.22
C LEU A 388 -33.94 -4.66 42.43
N SER A 389 -33.54 -5.43 43.46
CA SER A 389 -34.46 -5.90 44.50
C SER A 389 -34.73 -4.91 45.66
N MET A 390 -34.34 -3.63 45.58
CA MET A 390 -34.59 -2.67 46.67
C MET A 390 -35.01 -1.30 46.16
N GLY A 391 -36.15 -0.81 46.67
CA GLY A 391 -36.52 0.62 46.73
C GLY A 391 -36.59 1.38 45.39
N SER A 392 -36.66 2.72 45.48
CA SER A 392 -36.58 3.59 44.30
C SER A 392 -35.24 3.37 43.60
N PRO A 393 -35.21 3.00 42.30
CA PRO A 393 -33.96 2.70 41.58
C PRO A 393 -32.90 3.78 41.73
N GLN A 394 -33.32 5.05 41.73
CA GLN A 394 -32.42 6.19 41.91
C GLN A 394 -31.63 6.16 43.23
N LYS A 395 -32.29 5.97 44.37
CA LYS A 395 -31.59 5.87 45.67
C LYS A 395 -30.71 4.63 45.75
N SER A 396 -31.16 3.53 45.14
CA SER A 396 -30.46 2.25 45.17
C SER A 396 -29.20 2.21 44.29
N PHE A 397 -29.11 3.06 43.26
CA PHE A 397 -27.96 3.13 42.35
C PHE A 397 -27.11 4.39 42.50
N LEU A 398 -27.70 5.52 42.90
CA LEU A 398 -27.04 6.84 42.86
C LEU A 398 -27.01 7.57 44.22
N GLY A 399 -27.62 7.00 45.27
CA GLY A 399 -27.63 7.55 46.61
C GLY A 399 -28.45 8.84 46.79
N ASP A 400 -28.52 9.33 48.03
CA ASP A 400 -29.35 10.50 48.40
C ASP A 400 -28.80 11.85 47.92
N LYS A 401 -27.56 11.90 47.41
CA LYS A 401 -26.90 13.10 46.89
C LYS A 401 -26.71 13.08 45.37
N SER A 402 -27.55 12.32 44.66
CA SER A 402 -27.48 12.25 43.21
C SER A 402 -27.75 13.64 42.58
N PRO A 403 -26.95 14.08 41.60
CA PRO A 403 -27.21 15.30 40.85
C PRO A 403 -28.39 15.15 39.89
N ILE A 404 -28.97 13.94 39.81
CA ILE A 404 -30.15 13.65 39.02
C ILE A 404 -31.28 13.16 39.91
N ALA A 405 -32.52 13.51 39.57
CA ALA A 405 -33.76 13.13 40.24
C ALA A 405 -34.80 12.69 39.20
N PHE A 406 -35.73 11.81 39.57
CA PHE A 406 -36.93 11.63 38.75
C PHE A 406 -37.70 12.96 38.68
N SER A 407 -38.11 13.35 37.48
CA SER A 407 -38.96 14.50 37.22
C SER A 407 -39.95 14.16 36.11
N ALA A 408 -41.24 14.23 36.42
CA ALA A 408 -42.29 14.00 35.43
C ALA A 408 -42.28 15.05 34.31
N GLU A 409 -41.70 16.23 34.57
CA GLU A 409 -41.62 17.36 33.62
C GLU A 409 -40.40 17.27 32.70
N SER A 410 -39.44 16.40 32.99
CA SER A 410 -38.31 16.14 32.09
C SER A 410 -38.65 15.02 31.13
N GLU A 411 -38.24 15.12 29.87
CA GLU A 411 -38.49 14.05 28.90
C GLU A 411 -37.32 13.08 28.87
N TRP A 412 -36.15 13.58 28.47
CA TRP A 412 -34.96 12.76 28.22
C TRP A 412 -33.73 13.34 28.89
N LEU A 413 -32.88 12.45 29.39
CA LEU A 413 -31.49 12.72 29.75
C LEU A 413 -30.60 11.83 28.88
N ILE A 414 -29.71 12.45 28.13
CA ILE A 414 -28.65 11.82 27.35
C ILE A 414 -27.34 12.54 27.71
N GLY A 415 -26.43 11.83 28.37
CA GLY A 415 -25.08 12.31 28.66
C GLY A 415 -24.07 11.44 27.95
N LEU A 416 -23.15 12.04 27.19
CA LEU A 416 -22.08 11.35 26.48
C LEU A 416 -20.76 12.05 26.77
N ASP A 417 -19.74 11.29 27.16
CA ASP A 417 -18.36 11.78 27.29
C ASP A 417 -17.42 10.77 26.65
N VAL A 418 -16.74 11.18 25.59
CA VAL A 418 -15.83 10.33 24.81
C VAL A 418 -14.50 11.02 24.59
N SER A 419 -13.43 10.22 24.72
CA SER A 419 -12.07 10.60 24.37
C SER A 419 -11.67 9.84 23.11
N LEU A 420 -11.20 10.58 22.12
CA LEU A 420 -10.78 10.11 20.81
C LEU A 420 -9.29 10.40 20.62
N LEU A 421 -8.53 9.34 20.32
CA LEU A 421 -7.12 9.41 19.93
C LEU A 421 -6.19 10.11 20.94
N HIS A 422 -6.61 10.28 22.20
CA HIS A 422 -5.92 11.13 23.18
C HIS A 422 -5.67 12.55 22.67
N MET A 423 -6.55 13.00 21.79
CA MET A 423 -6.47 14.27 21.10
C MET A 423 -7.74 15.07 21.29
N LEU A 424 -8.91 14.44 21.16
CA LEU A 424 -10.20 15.10 21.15
C LEU A 424 -11.05 14.56 22.31
N ASN A 425 -11.54 15.43 23.18
CA ASN A 425 -12.63 15.10 24.08
C ASN A 425 -13.89 15.73 23.53
N LEU A 426 -14.96 14.94 23.49
CA LEU A 426 -16.29 15.38 23.12
C LEU A 426 -17.21 15.05 24.29
N SER A 427 -17.82 16.09 24.85
CA SER A 427 -18.85 15.93 25.87
C SER A 427 -20.16 16.52 25.36
N LEU A 428 -21.24 15.77 25.51
CA LEU A 428 -22.58 16.17 25.13
C LEU A 428 -23.55 15.91 26.28
N ILE A 429 -24.44 16.86 26.51
CA ILE A 429 -25.56 16.71 27.43
C ILE A 429 -26.84 17.17 26.73
N PHE A 430 -27.88 16.36 26.85
CA PHE A 430 -29.24 16.68 26.45
C PHE A 430 -30.14 16.25 27.59
N ASN A 431 -30.51 17.19 28.45
CA ASN A 431 -31.45 16.96 29.54
C ASN A 431 -32.66 17.88 29.38
N ASP A 432 -33.65 17.41 28.64
CA ASP A 432 -34.81 18.19 28.24
C ASP A 432 -35.79 18.44 29.42
N PRO A 433 -36.29 19.67 29.65
CA PRO A 433 -36.00 20.94 28.97
C PRO A 433 -34.91 21.82 29.66
N LEU A 434 -34.12 21.21 30.54
CA LEU A 434 -33.30 21.91 31.53
C LEU A 434 -31.91 22.32 31.03
N ILE A 435 -31.21 21.42 30.32
CA ILE A 435 -29.82 21.61 29.92
C ILE A 435 -29.61 21.03 28.54
N TYR A 436 -28.95 21.77 27.65
CA TYR A 436 -28.41 21.20 26.40
C TYR A 436 -27.03 21.75 26.16
N GLY A 437 -26.08 20.92 25.76
CA GLY A 437 -24.75 21.43 25.51
C GLY A 437 -23.84 20.48 24.77
N LEU A 438 -22.86 21.09 24.12
CA LEU A 438 -21.73 20.44 23.46
C LEU A 438 -20.41 21.09 23.90
N ARG A 439 -19.44 20.28 24.30
CA ARG A 439 -18.06 20.70 24.59
C ARG A 439 -17.08 19.90 23.73
N ILE A 440 -16.15 20.62 23.12
CA ILE A 440 -15.05 20.08 22.32
C ILE A 440 -13.75 20.56 22.95
N GLU A 441 -12.85 19.63 23.28
CA GLU A 441 -11.51 19.97 23.76
C GLU A 441 -10.44 19.25 22.94
N LEU A 442 -9.38 19.97 22.58
CA LEU A 442 -8.21 19.38 21.92
C LEU A 442 -7.00 19.39 22.84
N TYR A 443 -6.44 18.21 23.11
CA TYR A 443 -5.37 18.00 24.08
C TYR A 443 -4.33 16.99 23.60
N GLY A 444 -3.34 16.71 24.45
CA GLY A 444 -2.29 15.74 24.16
C GLY A 444 -1.30 16.21 23.09
N ALA A 445 -0.25 15.42 22.88
CA ALA A 445 0.78 15.73 21.89
C ALA A 445 0.25 15.64 20.44
N ALA A 446 -0.76 14.79 20.21
CA ALA A 446 -1.35 14.56 18.89
C ALA A 446 -2.09 15.80 18.34
N ALA A 447 -2.63 16.67 19.20
CA ALA A 447 -3.32 17.89 18.79
C ALA A 447 -2.38 18.97 18.19
N LYS A 448 -1.06 18.83 18.36
CA LYS A 448 -0.04 19.74 17.82
C LYS A 448 -0.41 21.22 18.08
N ASN A 449 -0.58 22.01 17.01
CA ASN A 449 -0.87 23.44 17.05
C ASN A 449 -2.25 23.76 17.63
N PHE A 450 -3.14 22.76 17.77
CA PHE A 450 -4.49 22.92 18.32
C PHE A 450 -4.59 22.49 19.79
N LYS A 451 -3.48 22.03 20.40
CA LYS A 451 -3.46 21.68 21.82
C LYS A 451 -3.91 22.87 22.68
N GLY A 452 -4.78 22.63 23.65
CA GLY A 452 -5.32 23.65 24.56
C GLY A 452 -6.60 24.32 24.07
N PHE A 453 -7.07 23.97 22.86
CA PHE A 453 -8.33 24.49 22.35
C PHE A 453 -9.53 23.94 23.13
N VAL A 454 -10.45 24.83 23.50
CA VAL A 454 -11.75 24.48 24.09
C VAL A 454 -12.81 25.29 23.37
N PHE A 455 -13.90 24.63 23.00
CA PHE A 455 -15.11 25.26 22.54
C PHE A 455 -16.30 24.63 23.26
N GLU A 456 -17.13 25.46 23.88
CA GLU A 456 -18.34 25.03 24.54
C GLU A 456 -19.53 25.89 24.12
N ILE A 457 -20.67 25.23 23.93
CA ILE A 457 -21.99 25.85 23.89
C ILE A 457 -22.90 25.14 24.87
N LEU A 458 -23.58 25.90 25.72
CA LEU A 458 -24.43 25.38 26.79
C LEU A 458 -25.68 26.23 26.91
N TYR A 459 -26.84 25.61 26.91
CA TYR A 459 -28.09 26.20 27.34
C TYR A 459 -28.45 25.66 28.72
N THR A 460 -28.87 26.54 29.63
CA THR A 460 -29.48 26.18 30.91
C THR A 460 -30.79 26.93 31.14
N LYS A 461 -31.81 26.21 31.61
CA LYS A 461 -33.04 26.82 32.11
C LYS A 461 -32.79 27.35 33.52
N ILE A 462 -32.87 28.68 33.69
CA ILE A 462 -32.65 29.36 34.98
C ILE A 462 -33.96 29.44 35.78
N SER A 463 -35.06 29.74 35.08
CA SER A 463 -36.42 29.75 35.62
C SER A 463 -37.41 29.38 34.52
N ASP A 464 -38.71 29.37 34.81
CA ASP A 464 -39.74 29.05 33.81
C ASP A 464 -39.80 30.01 32.62
N THR A 465 -39.32 31.24 32.80
CA THR A 465 -39.34 32.27 31.75
C THR A 465 -37.95 32.70 31.27
N ILE A 466 -36.88 32.27 31.95
CA ILE A 466 -35.51 32.69 31.66
C ILE A 466 -34.63 31.46 31.41
N GLY A 467 -34.05 31.40 30.22
CA GLY A 467 -32.93 30.53 29.89
C GLY A 467 -31.64 31.34 29.70
N LYS A 468 -30.50 30.67 29.79
CA LYS A 468 -29.17 31.24 29.56
C LYS A 468 -28.46 30.41 28.48
N TYR A 469 -27.97 31.07 27.44
CA TYR A 469 -27.03 30.54 26.48
C TYR A 469 -25.62 30.98 26.86
N HIS A 470 -24.78 30.03 27.17
CA HIS A 470 -23.39 30.19 27.52
C HIS A 470 -22.51 29.69 26.37
N GLY A 471 -21.50 30.46 26.01
CA GLY A 471 -20.46 30.07 25.07
C GLY A 471 -19.08 30.30 25.68
N GLU A 472 -18.20 29.31 25.58
CA GLU A 472 -16.80 29.40 26.01
C GLU A 472 -15.89 29.12 24.81
N LEU A 473 -14.88 29.96 24.61
CA LEU A 473 -13.83 29.74 23.63
C LEU A 473 -12.45 29.96 24.25
N VAL A 474 -11.63 28.92 24.23
CA VAL A 474 -10.20 28.99 24.56
C VAL A 474 -9.43 28.65 23.31
N LEU A 475 -8.57 29.56 22.86
CA LEU A 475 -7.71 29.35 21.70
C LEU A 475 -6.62 28.31 22.00
N PRO A 476 -6.03 27.68 20.97
CA PRO A 476 -4.88 26.80 21.19
C PRO A 476 -3.70 27.51 21.87
N ASP A 477 -2.92 26.74 22.64
CA ASP A 477 -1.75 27.22 23.40
C ASP A 477 -0.79 28.05 22.53
N LEU A 478 -0.63 27.65 21.26
CA LEU A 478 0.22 28.33 20.27
C LEU A 478 -0.17 29.79 20.05
N PHE A 479 -1.47 30.10 20.05
CA PHE A 479 -1.98 31.45 19.82
C PHE A 479 -2.16 32.23 21.13
N ARG A 480 -2.21 31.52 22.26
CA ARG A 480 -2.39 32.14 23.57
C ARG A 480 -1.14 32.77 24.11
N ARG A 481 0.04 32.20 23.84
CA ARG A 481 1.30 32.67 24.42
C ARG A 481 2.13 33.45 23.41
N MET A 482 2.26 34.76 23.63
CA MET A 482 3.11 35.65 22.84
C MET A 482 4.28 36.15 23.68
N GLU A 483 5.50 35.81 23.27
CA GLU A 483 6.73 36.24 23.94
C GLU A 483 7.33 37.47 23.23
N PHE A 484 7.53 38.55 23.98
CA PHE A 484 8.17 39.78 23.51
C PHE A 484 9.51 40.01 24.25
N GLY A 485 10.25 38.93 24.50
CA GLY A 485 11.51 38.95 25.25
C GLY A 485 11.30 39.12 26.75
N ALA A 486 11.19 40.36 27.25
CA ALA A 486 11.03 40.66 28.67
C ALA A 486 9.58 40.55 29.18
N VAL A 487 8.61 40.46 28.27
CA VAL A 487 7.17 40.40 28.57
C VAL A 487 6.55 39.19 27.89
N THR A 488 5.74 38.42 28.63
CA THR A 488 4.89 37.36 28.08
C THR A 488 3.44 37.80 28.19
N ILE A 489 2.72 37.84 27.07
CA ILE A 489 1.27 38.05 27.05
C ILE A 489 0.60 36.69 26.89
N ILE A 490 -0.33 36.37 27.80
CA ILE A 490 -1.15 35.16 27.72
C ILE A 490 -2.58 35.59 27.44
N LEU A 491 -3.12 35.24 26.27
CA LEU A 491 -4.53 35.45 25.97
C LEU A 491 -5.38 34.49 26.80
N PRO A 492 -6.36 35.02 27.55
CA PRO A 492 -7.30 34.21 28.32
C PRO A 492 -8.42 33.64 27.42
N GLY A 493 -9.31 32.85 28.02
CA GLY A 493 -10.54 32.40 27.35
C GLY A 493 -11.56 33.53 27.23
N ILE A 494 -12.48 33.40 26.28
CA ILE A 494 -13.61 34.30 26.08
C ILE A 494 -14.87 33.56 26.47
N ILE A 495 -15.69 34.17 27.33
CA ILE A 495 -17.00 33.67 27.72
C ILE A 495 -18.06 34.68 27.28
N VAL A 496 -19.16 34.17 26.75
CA VAL A 496 -20.34 34.96 26.39
C VAL A 496 -21.58 34.29 26.99
N ASP A 497 -22.32 35.04 27.80
CA ASP A 497 -23.62 34.64 28.34
C ASP A 497 -24.71 35.51 27.71
N VAL A 498 -25.77 34.89 27.19
CA VAL A 498 -26.94 35.56 26.63
C VAL A 498 -28.20 34.96 27.25
N TYR A 499 -29.01 35.79 27.88
CA TYR A 499 -30.24 35.38 28.55
C TYR A 499 -31.43 35.61 27.63
N THR A 500 -32.46 34.77 27.74
CA THR A 500 -33.65 34.86 26.89
C THR A 500 -34.48 36.13 27.12
N ASN A 501 -34.26 36.82 28.24
CA ASN A 501 -34.86 38.12 28.53
C ASN A 501 -34.11 39.30 27.85
N GLY A 502 -33.02 39.04 27.14
CA GLY A 502 -32.22 40.03 26.43
C GLY A 502 -30.97 40.52 27.19
N ASP A 503 -30.77 40.10 28.44
CA ASP A 503 -29.54 40.39 29.17
C ASP A 503 -28.36 39.62 28.57
N PHE A 504 -27.16 40.18 28.66
CA PHE A 504 -25.95 39.48 28.23
C PHE A 504 -24.72 39.91 29.04
N GLY A 505 -23.73 39.02 29.10
CA GLY A 505 -22.43 39.25 29.70
C GLY A 505 -21.33 38.75 28.78
N VAL A 506 -20.21 39.47 28.75
CA VAL A 506 -18.99 39.04 28.05
C VAL A 506 -17.84 39.13 29.02
N ASP A 507 -17.17 38.01 29.26
CA ASP A 507 -15.94 37.94 30.04
C ASP A 507 -14.79 37.65 29.09
N LEU A 508 -13.83 38.58 29.03
CA LEU A 508 -12.62 38.46 28.21
C LEU A 508 -11.45 37.88 29.01
N GLY A 509 -11.69 37.36 30.21
CA GLY A 509 -10.76 36.59 31.03
C GLY A 509 -9.51 37.34 31.52
N PHE A 510 -9.53 38.68 31.53
CA PHE A 510 -8.49 39.49 32.14
C PHE A 510 -8.69 39.54 33.67
N PRO A 511 -7.62 39.40 34.48
CA PRO A 511 -7.69 39.57 35.93
C PRO A 511 -8.02 41.01 36.35
#